data_AF-A0A1H2S706-F1
#
_entry.id   AF-A0A1H2S706-F1
#
_cell.length_a   1.000
_cell.length_b   1.000
_cell.length_c   1.000
_cell.angle_alpha   90.00
_cell.angle_beta   90.00
_cell.angle_gamma   90.00
#
_symmetry.space_group_name_H-M   'P 1'
#
loop_
_entity.id
_entity.type
_entity.pdbx_description
1 polymer ?
#
loop_
_entity_poly.entity_id
_entity_poly.type
_entity_poly.pdbx_seq_one_letter_code
_entity_poly.pdbx_strand_id
1 'polypeptide(L)' 'MQHYCGIDLHSNNHVVVVIDEEDKRVFEKRLSNDLSLTLQALSLEDYQF' A
#
# COMPACT_ATOMS: atom_id res chain seq x y z
N MET A 1 -4.24 15.78 -7.10
CA MET A 1 -4.99 14.75 -6.34
C MET A 1 -4.11 14.34 -5.18
N GLN A 2 -4.64 14.44 -3.97
CA GLN A 2 -3.92 14.05 -2.76
C GLN A 2 -4.30 12.61 -2.40
N HIS A 3 -3.31 11.83 -1.98
CA HIS A 3 -3.51 10.48 -1.48
C HIS A 3 -2.89 10.38 -0.10
N TYR A 4 -3.54 9.61 0.78
CA TYR A 4 -3.07 9.37 2.13
C TYR A 4 -2.74 7.89 2.27
N CYS A 5 -1.54 7.59 2.77
CA CYS A 5 -1.08 6.22 2.95
C CYS A 5 -1.02 5.88 4.44
N GLY A 6 -1.64 4.76 4.81
CA GLY A 6 -1.56 4.16 6.14
C GLY A 6 -0.83 2.83 6.09
N ILE A 7 -0.05 2.53 7.14
CA ILE A 7 0.57 1.22 7.34
C ILE A 7 0.13 0.68 8.70
N ASP A 8 -0.48 -0.50 8.67
CA ASP A 8 -0.81 -1.26 9.88
C ASP A 8 0.20 -2.40 10.05
N LEU A 9 1.11 -2.24 11.00
CA LEU A 9 2.28 -3.12 11.20
C LEU A 9 1.99 -4.22 12.21
N HIS A 10 2.32 -5.46 11.83
CA HIS A 10 2.31 -6.63 12.70
C HIS A 10 3.69 -7.30 12.71
N SER A 11 3.88 -8.33 13.54
CA SER A 11 5.21 -8.94 13.78
C SER A 11 5.91 -9.49 12.52
N ASN A 12 5.17 -10.01 11.54
CA ASN A 12 5.75 -10.62 10.33
C ASN A 12 5.17 -10.10 9.01
N ASN A 13 4.20 -9.19 9.07
CA ASN A 13 3.57 -8.60 7.90
C ASN A 13 3.03 -7.20 8.24
N HIS A 14 2.67 -6.46 7.22
CA HIS A 14 1.96 -5.20 7.35
C HIS A 14 0.89 -5.10 6.26
N VAL A 15 -0.08 -4.24 6.50
CA VAL A 15 -1.08 -3.85 5.50
C VAL A 15 -0.81 -2.41 5.09
N VAL A 16 -0.64 -2.18 3.79
CA VAL A 16 -0.57 -0.84 3.21
C VAL A 16 -1.94 -0.50 2.67
N VAL A 17 -2.47 0.67 3.04
CA VAL A 17 -3.74 1.21 2.54
C VAL A 17 -3.49 2.60 1.98
N VAL A 18 -4.03 2.89 0.79
CA VAL A 18 -4.08 4.25 0.24
C VAL A 18 -5.54 4.66 0.10
N ILE A 19 -5.85 5.87 0.57
CA ILE A 19 -7.16 6.51 0.41
C ILE A 19 -7.03 7.82 -0.37
N ASP A 20 -8.11 8.22 -1.02
CA ASP A 20 -8.25 9.57 -1.60
C ASP A 20 -8.80 10.57 -0.57
N GLU A 21 -9.10 11.79 -1.03
CA GLU A 21 -9.62 12.89 -0.20
C GLU A 21 -11.10 12.75 0.19
N GLU A 22 -11.81 11.77 -0.36
CA GLU A 22 -13.19 11.42 0.00
C GLU A 22 -13.24 10.22 0.98
N ASP A 23 -12.11 9.91 1.62
CA ASP A 23 -11.90 8.76 2.51
C ASP A 23 -12.12 7.39 1.84
N LYS A 24 -12.07 7.33 0.50
CA LYS A 24 -12.28 6.09 -0.23
C LYS A 24 -10.95 5.36 -0.41
N ARG A 25 -10.95 4.06 -0.09
CA ARG A 25 -9.81 3.16 -0.35
C ARG A 25 -9.61 2.97 -1.85
N VAL A 26 -8.42 3.32 -2.33
CA VAL A 26 -7.99 3.14 -3.72
C VAL A 26 -6.96 2.03 -3.87
N PHE A 27 -6.30 1.63 -2.78
CA PHE A 27 -5.35 0.52 -2.76
C PHE A 27 -5.31 -0.11 -1.37
N GLU A 28 -5.23 -1.44 -1.32
CA GLU A 28 -5.01 -2.21 -0.09
C GLU A 28 -4.23 -3.49 -0.41
N LYS A 29 -3.12 -3.72 0.29
CA LYS A 29 -2.30 -4.94 0.13
C LYS A 29 -1.65 -5.34 1.43
N ARG A 30 -1.78 -6.63 1.79
CA ARG A 30 -1.00 -7.25 2.88
C ARG A 30 0.30 -7.79 2.32
N LEU A 31 1.41 -7.41 2.92
CA LEU A 31 2.76 -7.77 2.49
C LEU A 31 3.57 -8.28 3.68
N SER A 32 4.52 -9.19 3.44
CA SER A 32 5.53 -9.50 4.44
C SER A 32 6.32 -8.24 4.83
N ASN A 33 6.97 -8.26 5.99
CA ASN A 33 7.84 -7.15 6.45
C ASN A 33 9.16 -7.08 5.67
N ASP A 34 9.05 -6.92 4.35
CA ASP A 34 10.12 -6.68 3.41
C ASP A 34 9.81 -5.37 2.66
N LEU A 35 10.69 -4.39 2.85
CA LEU A 35 10.55 -3.07 2.23
C LEU A 35 10.46 -3.14 0.71
N SER A 36 11.14 -4.11 0.08
CA SER A 36 11.17 -4.27 -1.38
C SER A 36 9.77 -4.56 -1.92
N LEU A 37 8.96 -5.34 -1.18
CA LEU A 37 7.59 -5.65 -1.55
C LEU A 37 6.68 -4.42 -1.45
N THR A 38 6.89 -3.57 -0.43
CA THR A 38 6.15 -2.31 -0.28
C THR A 38 6.49 -1.34 -1.40
N LEU A 39 7.78 -1.18 -1.73
CA LEU A 39 8.22 -0.33 -2.83
C LEU A 39 7.69 -0.81 -4.17
N GLN A 40 7.75 -2.12 -4.43
CA GLN A 40 7.19 -2.72 -5.63
C GLN A 40 5.69 -2.44 -5.73
N ALA A 41 4.94 -2.70 -4.66
CA ALA A 41 3.50 -2.52 -4.61
C ALA A 41 3.03 -1.06 -4.79
N LEU A 42 3.90 -0.09 -4.51
CA LEU A 42 3.65 1.34 -4.69
C LEU A 42 4.35 1.92 -5.94
N SER A 43 5.05 1.08 -6.71
CA SER A 43 5.70 1.49 -7.96
C SER A 43 4.71 1.51 -9.12
N LEU A 44 4.99 2.35 -10.13
CA LEU A 44 4.19 2.43 -11.36
C LEU A 44 4.30 1.15 -12.22
N GLU A 45 5.32 0.33 -11.98
CA GLU A 45 5.65 -0.85 -12.79
C GLU A 45 4.84 -2.10 -12.41
N ASP A 46 4.17 -2.08 -11.25
CA ASP A 46 3.30 -3.17 -10.78
C ASP A 46 1.88 -3.12 -11.37
N TYR A 47 1.62 -2.23 -12.34
CA TYR A 47 0.39 -2.20 -13.14
C TYR A 47 0.41 -3.34 -14.18
N GLN A 48 0.28 -4.58 -13.71
CA GLN A 48 0.03 -5.73 -14.58
C GLN A 48 -1.43 -5.66 -15.04
N PHE A 49 -1.63 -5.44 -16.34
CA PHE A 49 -2.91 -5.63 -17.03
C PHE A 49 -3.34 -7.10 -17.04
#